data_AF-G8CRA9-F1
#
_entry.id   AF-G8CRA9-F1
#
_cell.length_a   1.000
_cell.length_b   1.000
_cell.length_c   1.000
_cell.angle_alpha   90.00
_cell.angle_beta   90.00
_cell.angle_gamma   90.00
#
_symmetry.space_group_name_H-M   'P 1'
#
loop_
_entity.id
_entity.type
_entity.pdbx_description
1 polymer ?
#
loop_
_entity_poly.entity_id
_entity_poly.type
_entity_poly.pdbx_seq_one_letter_code
_entity_poly.pdbx_strand_id
1 'polypeptide(L)'
;MLFFVFPFFLFSCFINFCVLDYIVWWSVFVICTFVFIFLVSSCAGMSGSLVNYYVIQEICGYYFLVFDSWKLQFFFLMLKSGSAPFHFWIFSVLGSMEKWFVLWFLTLQKLPYFVVLVNFCSDIFFFFLVFGMFICYFHFFLLRSYRDMLVVGSTESFNWLLLLGMFSFNEVYVLFFFYYFVMFFVISYIYVFGCSFYGVEMLMVFFNVPMSVTFFLKVLLLFGSGLYVGVYYFFLLLLMTIMALSFGYVFFLFSMSSYNYGLKYYDYIVYVLFCISVLSYF
;
A
#
# COMPACT_ATOMS: atom_id res chain seq x y z
N MET A 1 -2.39 -17.52 -20.36
CA MET A 1 -2.28 -17.62 -18.89
C MET A 1 -2.78 -16.35 -18.21
N LEU A 2 -2.07 -15.22 -18.28
CA LEU A 2 -2.41 -14.00 -17.53
C LEU A 2 -3.88 -13.53 -17.70
N PHE A 3 -4.41 -13.54 -18.93
CA PHE A 3 -5.81 -13.15 -19.17
C PHE A 3 -6.84 -14.04 -18.46
N PHE A 4 -6.57 -15.33 -18.25
CA PHE A 4 -7.47 -16.25 -17.54
C PHE A 4 -7.37 -16.12 -16.02
N VAL A 5 -6.23 -15.65 -15.53
CA VAL A 5 -5.97 -15.46 -14.11
C VAL A 5 -6.79 -14.29 -13.56
N PHE A 6 -6.88 -13.19 -14.30
CA PHE A 6 -7.65 -12.03 -13.86
C PHE A 6 -9.12 -12.34 -13.49
N PRO A 7 -9.95 -12.96 -14.35
CA PRO A 7 -11.33 -13.30 -14.01
C PRO A 7 -11.39 -14.34 -12.89
N PHE A 8 -10.40 -15.23 -12.76
CA PHE A 8 -10.32 -16.16 -11.64
C PHE A 8 -10.18 -15.41 -10.30
N PHE A 9 -9.30 -14.42 -10.20
CA PHE A 9 -9.14 -13.61 -8.97
C PHE A 9 -10.38 -12.75 -8.66
N LEU A 10 -11.06 -12.25 -9.69
CA LEU A 10 -12.34 -11.55 -9.50
C LEU A 10 -13.43 -12.50 -8.99
N PHE A 11 -13.50 -13.72 -9.53
CA PHE A 11 -14.44 -14.72 -9.07
C PHE A 11 -14.16 -15.16 -7.63
N SER A 12 -12.89 -15.35 -7.26
CA SER A 12 -12.53 -15.65 -5.87
C SER A 12 -12.87 -14.51 -4.90
N CYS A 13 -12.71 -13.27 -5.36
CA CYS A 13 -13.15 -12.08 -4.61
C CYS A 13 -14.67 -12.10 -4.38
N PHE A 14 -15.43 -12.43 -5.43
CA PHE A 14 -16.89 -12.56 -5.34
C PHE A 14 -17.33 -13.67 -4.36
N ILE A 15 -16.66 -14.83 -4.36
CA ILE A 15 -16.94 -15.90 -3.38
C ILE A 15 -16.74 -15.40 -1.94
N ASN A 16 -15.62 -14.70 -1.67
CA ASN A 16 -15.34 -14.15 -0.35
C ASN A 16 -16.36 -13.09 0.10
N PHE A 17 -16.98 -12.39 -0.85
CA PHE A 17 -18.05 -11.43 -0.56
C PHE A 17 -19.37 -12.13 -0.20
N CYS A 18 -19.71 -13.21 -0.91
CA CYS A 18 -20.99 -13.91 -0.71
C CYS A 18 -21.02 -14.79 0.54
N VAL A 19 -19.89 -15.37 0.94
CA VAL A 19 -19.83 -16.36 2.03
C VAL A 19 -19.09 -15.77 3.23
N LEU A 20 -19.68 -15.85 4.42
CA LEU A 20 -19.13 -15.35 5.68
C LEU A 20 -18.61 -16.49 6.57
N ASP A 21 -17.89 -17.44 5.97
CA ASP A 21 -17.29 -18.57 6.69
C ASP A 21 -15.77 -18.51 6.62
N TYR A 22 -15.11 -18.54 7.78
CA TYR A 22 -13.65 -18.45 7.88
C TYR A 22 -12.92 -19.61 7.18
N ILE A 23 -13.54 -20.80 7.11
CA ILE A 23 -12.99 -21.96 6.37
C ILE A 23 -13.01 -21.68 4.87
N VAL A 24 -14.09 -21.08 4.37
CA VAL A 24 -14.23 -20.75 2.94
C VAL A 24 -13.23 -19.66 2.57
N TRP A 25 -13.13 -18.60 3.37
CA TRP A 25 -12.11 -17.55 3.17
C TRP A 25 -10.69 -18.11 3.13
N TRP A 26 -10.35 -18.98 4.10
CA TRP A 26 -9.05 -19.62 4.12
C TRP A 26 -8.79 -20.46 2.86
N SER A 27 -9.77 -21.26 2.43
CA SER A 27 -9.63 -22.09 1.23
C SER A 27 -9.37 -21.25 -0.02
N VAL A 28 -10.05 -20.11 -0.17
CA VAL A 28 -9.84 -19.18 -1.27
C VAL A 28 -8.43 -18.61 -1.23
N PHE A 29 -7.94 -18.22 -0.04
CA PHE A 29 -6.59 -17.70 0.11
C PHE A 29 -5.52 -18.71 -0.30
N VAL A 30 -5.67 -19.98 0.07
CA VAL A 30 -4.74 -21.04 -0.31
C VAL A 30 -4.75 -21.28 -1.83
N ILE A 31 -5.92 -21.25 -2.46
CA ILE A 31 -5.98 -21.41 -3.92
C ILE A 31 -5.30 -20.23 -4.62
N CYS A 32 -5.50 -19.01 -4.12
CA CYS A 32 -4.84 -17.80 -4.65
C CYS A 32 -3.30 -17.87 -4.54
N THR A 33 -2.76 -18.37 -3.42
CA THR A 33 -1.30 -18.50 -3.22
C THR A 33 -0.70 -19.50 -4.20
N PHE A 34 -1.33 -20.68 -4.36
CA PHE A 34 -0.86 -21.68 -5.33
C PHE A 34 -0.91 -21.18 -6.77
N VAL A 35 -2.03 -20.56 -7.17
CA VAL A 35 -2.15 -19.99 -8.54
C VAL A 35 -1.06 -18.96 -8.79
N PHE A 36 -0.74 -18.11 -7.80
CA PHE A 36 0.34 -17.15 -7.94
C PHE A 36 1.72 -17.80 -8.11
N ILE A 37 2.02 -18.80 -7.29
CA ILE A 37 3.31 -19.50 -7.34
C ILE A 37 3.49 -20.17 -8.71
N PHE A 38 2.46 -20.82 -9.24
CA PHE A 38 2.52 -21.42 -10.57
C PHE A 38 2.76 -20.37 -11.66
N LEU A 39 2.13 -19.19 -11.57
CA LEU A 39 2.33 -18.13 -12.55
C LEU A 39 3.77 -17.63 -12.57
N VAL A 40 4.35 -17.41 -11.39
CA VAL A 40 5.69 -16.82 -11.29
C VAL A 40 6.78 -17.87 -11.48
N SER A 41 6.54 -19.13 -11.11
CA SER A 41 7.49 -20.23 -11.31
C SER A 41 7.90 -20.44 -12.76
N SER A 42 7.06 -19.99 -13.71
CA SER A 42 7.36 -19.99 -15.14
C SER A 42 8.50 -19.04 -15.53
N CYS A 43 8.88 -18.11 -14.65
CA CYS A 43 9.96 -17.16 -14.87
C CYS A 43 11.26 -17.65 -14.21
N ALA A 44 12.31 -17.82 -15.02
CA ALA A 44 13.60 -18.32 -14.54
C ALA A 44 14.24 -17.39 -13.49
N GLY A 45 14.82 -17.95 -12.43
CA GLY A 45 15.64 -17.22 -11.44
C GLY A 45 14.92 -16.71 -10.18
N MET A 46 13.60 -16.92 -10.03
CA MET A 46 12.80 -16.36 -8.93
C MET A 46 12.54 -17.33 -7.75
N SER A 47 13.30 -18.42 -7.62
CA SER A 47 12.96 -19.49 -6.65
C SER A 47 13.04 -19.04 -5.19
N GLY A 48 14.04 -18.25 -4.81
CA GLY A 48 14.24 -17.83 -3.41
C GLY A 48 13.13 -16.92 -2.88
N SER A 49 12.69 -15.94 -3.66
CA SER A 49 11.60 -15.03 -3.28
C SER A 49 10.24 -15.71 -3.24
N LEU A 50 10.01 -16.69 -4.12
CA LEU A 50 8.79 -17.47 -4.14
C LEU A 50 8.67 -18.37 -2.90
N VAL A 51 9.78 -18.94 -2.44
CA VAL A 51 9.79 -19.70 -1.18
C VAL A 51 9.46 -18.77 -0.01
N ASN A 52 10.07 -17.58 0.06
CA ASN A 52 9.75 -16.60 1.11
C ASN A 52 8.26 -16.20 1.08
N TYR A 53 7.72 -15.94 -0.12
CA TYR A 53 6.29 -15.67 -0.29
C TYR A 53 5.43 -16.82 0.22
N TYR A 54 5.68 -18.05 -0.24
CA TYR A 54 4.89 -19.22 0.14
C TYR A 54 4.92 -19.46 1.65
N VAL A 55 6.10 -19.45 2.25
CA VAL A 55 6.28 -19.70 3.69
C VAL A 55 5.48 -18.68 4.51
N ILE A 56 5.60 -17.39 4.20
CA ILE A 56 4.89 -16.34 4.94
C ILE A 56 3.37 -16.48 4.74
N GLN A 57 2.90 -16.71 3.52
CA GLN A 57 1.47 -16.76 3.20
C GLN A 57 0.77 -17.97 3.83
N GLU A 58 1.40 -19.14 3.84
CA GLU A 58 0.84 -20.35 4.43
C GLU A 58 0.89 -20.29 5.96
N ILE A 59 1.99 -19.84 6.56
CA ILE A 59 2.08 -19.66 8.01
C ILE A 59 0.98 -18.71 8.50
N CYS A 60 0.76 -17.58 7.82
CA CYS A 60 -0.35 -16.67 8.14
C CYS A 60 -1.72 -17.29 7.90
N GLY A 61 -1.86 -18.12 6.87
CA GLY A 61 -3.10 -18.85 6.58
C GLY A 61 -3.46 -19.83 7.70
N TYR A 62 -2.49 -20.59 8.23
CA TYR A 62 -2.73 -21.50 9.35
C TYR A 62 -3.04 -20.74 10.63
N TYR A 63 -2.31 -19.66 10.94
CA TYR A 63 -2.63 -18.85 12.11
C TYR A 63 -4.02 -18.21 12.02
N PHE A 64 -4.46 -17.84 10.82
CA PHE A 64 -5.83 -17.35 10.61
C PHE A 64 -6.90 -18.38 11.01
N LEU A 65 -6.68 -19.68 10.77
CA LEU A 65 -7.60 -20.73 11.20
C LEU A 65 -7.52 -21.05 12.69
N VAL A 66 -6.32 -21.01 13.27
CA VAL A 66 -6.10 -21.40 14.68
C VAL A 66 -6.70 -20.40 15.65
N PHE A 67 -6.63 -19.10 15.33
CA PHE A 67 -7.20 -18.08 16.19
C PHE A 67 -8.66 -17.84 15.85
N ASP A 68 -9.56 -18.14 16.78
CA ASP A 68 -10.99 -17.84 16.66
C ASP A 68 -11.33 -16.37 17.04
N SER A 69 -10.37 -15.65 17.64
CA SER A 69 -10.59 -14.25 18.00
C SER A 69 -10.50 -13.36 16.75
N TRP A 70 -11.58 -12.61 16.50
CA TRP A 70 -11.71 -11.67 15.37
C TRP A 70 -10.52 -10.69 15.30
N LYS A 71 -9.98 -10.29 16.46
CA LYS A 71 -8.88 -9.32 16.51
C LYS A 71 -7.54 -9.87 15.99
N LEU A 72 -7.19 -11.09 16.37
CA LEU A 72 -5.95 -11.71 15.92
C LEU A 72 -6.05 -12.11 14.44
N GLN A 73 -7.22 -12.58 14.01
CA GLN A 73 -7.50 -12.87 12.59
C GLN A 73 -7.23 -11.65 11.71
N PHE A 74 -7.67 -10.45 12.14
CA PHE A 74 -7.38 -9.21 11.45
C PHE A 74 -5.87 -8.92 11.32
N PHE A 75 -5.08 -9.09 12.39
CA PHE A 75 -3.63 -8.87 12.34
C PHE A 75 -2.92 -9.85 11.40
N PHE A 76 -3.30 -11.14 11.39
CA PHE A 76 -2.72 -12.11 10.47
C PHE A 76 -3.11 -11.84 9.01
N LEU A 77 -4.33 -11.38 8.76
CA LEU A 77 -4.76 -10.94 7.43
C LEU A 77 -4.02 -9.69 6.97
N MET A 78 -3.77 -8.74 7.86
CA MET A 78 -2.95 -7.57 7.56
C MET A 78 -1.51 -7.97 7.21
N LEU A 79 -0.91 -8.89 7.96
CA LEU A 79 0.41 -9.42 7.63
C LEU A 79 0.39 -10.16 6.27
N LYS A 80 -0.64 -10.95 6.00
CA LYS A 80 -0.81 -11.69 4.73
C LYS A 80 -0.98 -10.77 3.52
N SER A 81 -1.78 -9.72 3.65
CA SER A 81 -1.97 -8.69 2.61
C SER A 81 -0.77 -7.73 2.48
N GLY A 82 0.08 -7.68 3.50
CA GLY A 82 1.22 -6.77 3.60
C GLY A 82 0.81 -5.30 3.79
N SER A 83 -0.30 -5.06 4.49
CA SER A 83 -0.69 -3.71 4.93
C SER A 83 0.25 -3.22 6.04
N ALA A 84 0.45 -1.90 6.13
CA ALA A 84 1.33 -1.35 7.14
C ALA A 84 0.69 -1.49 8.54
N PRO A 85 1.46 -1.81 9.59
CA PRO A 85 2.92 -1.72 9.71
C PRO A 85 3.70 -2.99 9.30
N PHE A 86 3.03 -4.05 8.85
CA PHE A 86 3.66 -5.34 8.55
C PHE A 86 4.15 -5.47 7.11
N HIS A 87 4.42 -4.37 6.41
CA HIS A 87 4.76 -4.37 4.98
C HIS A 87 6.20 -4.82 4.68
N PHE A 88 7.09 -4.93 5.68
CA PHE A 88 8.52 -5.16 5.46
C PHE A 88 8.84 -6.46 4.70
N TRP A 89 8.03 -7.50 4.85
CA TRP A 89 8.30 -8.76 4.16
C TRP A 89 8.15 -8.64 2.63
N ILE A 90 7.34 -7.69 2.16
CA ILE A 90 7.10 -7.46 0.72
C ILE A 90 8.41 -7.15 -0.01
N PHE A 91 9.34 -6.42 0.62
CA PHE A 91 10.64 -6.09 0.01
C PHE A 91 11.46 -7.33 -0.30
N SER A 92 11.38 -8.38 0.53
CA SER A 92 12.11 -9.62 0.31
C SER A 92 11.58 -10.41 -0.90
N VAL A 93 10.30 -10.25 -1.22
CA VAL A 93 9.66 -10.91 -2.37
C VAL A 93 9.91 -10.11 -3.65
N LEU A 94 9.66 -8.80 -3.62
CA LEU A 94 9.70 -7.95 -4.82
C LEU A 94 11.09 -7.71 -5.38
N GLY A 95 12.17 -7.85 -4.61
CA GLY A 95 13.53 -7.63 -5.08
C GLY A 95 13.92 -8.45 -6.32
N SER A 96 13.28 -9.60 -6.52
CA SER A 96 13.52 -10.51 -7.66
C SER A 96 12.40 -10.56 -8.69
N MET A 97 11.27 -9.89 -8.44
CA MET A 97 10.09 -9.97 -9.29
C MET A 97 10.20 -8.95 -10.43
N GLU A 98 9.90 -9.40 -11.65
CA GLU A 98 10.05 -8.55 -12.83
C GLU A 98 8.72 -8.14 -13.47
N LYS A 99 8.71 -6.91 -14.01
CA LYS A 99 7.71 -6.39 -14.96
C LYS A 99 6.28 -6.56 -14.45
N TRP A 100 5.44 -7.21 -15.25
CA TRP A 100 4.03 -7.40 -15.00
C TRP A 100 3.77 -8.14 -13.69
N PHE A 101 4.61 -9.11 -13.28
CA PHE A 101 4.37 -9.88 -12.04
C PHE A 101 4.34 -8.99 -10.79
N VAL A 102 5.03 -7.84 -10.81
CA VAL A 102 4.97 -6.84 -9.73
C VAL A 102 3.57 -6.21 -9.65
N LEU A 103 2.94 -5.93 -10.79
CA LEU A 103 1.55 -5.46 -10.86
C LEU A 103 0.61 -6.48 -10.25
N TRP A 104 0.71 -7.74 -10.69
CA TRP A 104 -0.14 -8.83 -10.20
C TRP A 104 0.02 -9.04 -8.69
N PHE A 105 1.26 -9.00 -8.20
CA PHE A 105 1.55 -9.15 -6.78
C PHE A 105 0.96 -8.01 -5.94
N LEU A 106 1.15 -6.77 -6.35
CA LEU A 106 0.76 -5.62 -5.53
C LEU A 106 -0.74 -5.33 -5.55
N THR A 107 -1.44 -5.73 -6.62
CA THR A 107 -2.85 -5.39 -6.81
C THR A 107 -3.77 -6.60 -6.73
N LEU A 108 -3.57 -7.61 -7.57
CA LEU A 108 -4.52 -8.71 -7.73
C LEU A 108 -4.47 -9.73 -6.60
N GLN A 109 -3.31 -9.92 -5.98
CA GLN A 109 -3.24 -10.73 -4.76
C GLN A 109 -3.99 -10.09 -3.59
N LYS A 110 -4.09 -8.75 -3.53
CA LYS A 110 -4.76 -8.06 -2.42
C LYS A 110 -6.29 -8.13 -2.49
N LEU A 111 -6.86 -8.31 -3.68
CA LEU A 111 -8.31 -8.39 -3.93
C LEU A 111 -9.08 -9.33 -2.99
N PRO A 112 -8.77 -10.64 -2.93
CA PRO A 112 -9.52 -11.58 -2.10
C PRO A 112 -9.36 -11.27 -0.61
N TYR A 113 -8.21 -10.76 -0.18
CA TYR A 113 -7.94 -10.37 1.20
C TYR A 113 -8.72 -9.11 1.60
N PHE A 114 -8.88 -8.17 0.66
CA PHE A 114 -9.50 -6.88 0.92
C PHE A 114 -10.95 -7.01 1.39
N VAL A 115 -11.76 -7.84 0.72
CA VAL A 115 -13.16 -8.07 1.10
C VAL A 115 -13.27 -8.56 2.54
N VAL A 116 -12.40 -9.51 2.92
CA VAL A 116 -12.39 -10.11 4.25
C VAL A 116 -11.87 -9.11 5.29
N LEU A 117 -10.84 -8.32 4.95
CA LEU A 117 -10.31 -7.26 5.83
C LEU A 117 -11.36 -6.19 6.15
N VAL A 118 -12.13 -5.77 5.14
CA VAL A 118 -13.21 -4.78 5.33
C VAL A 118 -14.29 -5.34 6.27
N ASN A 119 -14.62 -6.63 6.19
CA ASN A 119 -15.58 -7.26 7.11
C ASN A 119 -15.09 -7.31 8.57
N PHE A 120 -13.78 -7.43 8.80
CA PHE A 120 -13.19 -7.46 10.14
C PHE A 120 -12.86 -6.08 10.71
N CYS A 121 -12.99 -5.02 9.91
CA CYS A 121 -12.63 -3.67 10.32
C CYS A 121 -13.53 -3.20 11.47
N SER A 122 -12.91 -2.84 12.59
CA SER A 122 -13.57 -2.37 13.83
C SER A 122 -12.82 -1.17 14.39
N ASP A 123 -13.50 -0.29 15.13
CA ASP A 123 -12.98 1.02 15.58
C ASP A 123 -11.60 0.98 16.25
N ILE A 124 -11.29 -0.12 16.94
CA ILE A 124 -10.00 -0.32 17.62
C ILE A 124 -8.83 -0.28 16.62
N PHE A 125 -9.05 -0.71 15.38
CA PHE A 125 -8.02 -0.74 14.35
C PHE A 125 -7.76 0.61 13.69
N PHE A 126 -8.58 1.64 13.96
CA PHE A 126 -8.37 2.98 13.41
C PHE A 126 -6.99 3.51 13.76
N PHE A 127 -6.65 3.56 15.06
CA PHE A 127 -5.34 4.06 15.51
C PHE A 127 -4.18 3.23 14.98
N PHE A 128 -4.39 1.91 14.85
CA PHE A 128 -3.36 1.01 14.33
C PHE A 128 -3.07 1.26 12.85
N LEU A 129 -4.11 1.42 12.02
CA LEU A 129 -3.96 1.74 10.60
C LEU A 129 -3.29 3.10 10.41
N VAL A 130 -3.67 4.09 11.23
CA VAL A 130 -3.04 5.41 11.18
C VAL A 130 -1.56 5.36 11.59
N PHE A 131 -1.22 4.63 12.65
CA PHE A 131 0.17 4.39 13.01
C PHE A 131 0.97 3.71 11.89
N GLY A 132 0.36 2.74 11.20
CA GLY A 132 0.93 2.13 10.00
C GLY A 132 1.22 3.15 8.90
N MET A 133 0.32 4.11 8.66
CA MET A 133 0.54 5.19 7.67
C MET A 133 1.74 6.08 8.05
N PHE A 134 1.88 6.44 9.33
CA PHE A 134 3.08 7.18 9.78
C PHE A 134 4.37 6.41 9.49
N ILE A 135 4.39 5.10 9.72
CA ILE A 135 5.57 4.27 9.41
C ILE A 135 5.86 4.29 7.91
N CYS A 136 4.85 4.20 7.04
CA CYS A 136 5.05 4.31 5.59
C CYS A 136 5.67 5.66 5.22
N TYR A 137 5.18 6.76 5.81
CA TYR A 137 5.70 8.10 5.53
C TYR A 137 7.15 8.28 6.00
N PHE A 138 7.50 7.79 7.20
CA PHE A 138 8.90 7.76 7.61
C PHE A 138 9.76 6.91 6.66
N HIS A 139 9.22 5.79 6.20
CA HIS A 139 9.96 4.90 5.29
C HIS A 139 10.20 5.54 3.93
N PHE A 140 9.27 6.34 3.40
CA PHE A 140 9.45 7.06 2.14
C PHE A 140 10.71 7.94 2.11
N PHE A 141 11.09 8.56 3.24
CA PHE A 141 12.31 9.37 3.32
C PHE A 141 13.61 8.55 3.24
N LEU A 142 13.56 7.26 3.59
CA LEU A 142 14.74 6.39 3.63
C LEU A 142 15.01 5.69 2.29
N LEU A 143 13.99 5.55 1.45
CA LEU A 143 14.08 4.77 0.23
C LEU A 143 14.72 5.55 -0.92
N ARG A 144 15.59 4.85 -1.67
CA ARG A 144 16.29 5.40 -2.84
C ARG A 144 15.80 4.84 -4.17
N SER A 145 15.20 3.64 -4.17
CA SER A 145 14.82 2.96 -5.41
C SER A 145 13.34 3.18 -5.73
N TYR A 146 13.02 3.40 -7.02
CA TYR A 146 11.64 3.57 -7.48
C TYR A 146 10.77 2.32 -7.24
N ARG A 147 11.38 1.13 -7.28
CA ARG A 147 10.66 -0.12 -7.00
C ARG A 147 10.22 -0.15 -5.54
N ASP A 148 11.10 0.20 -4.61
CA ASP A 148 10.77 0.24 -3.19
C ASP A 148 9.77 1.36 -2.86
N MET A 149 9.90 2.53 -3.51
CA MET A 149 8.92 3.62 -3.38
C MET A 149 7.53 3.19 -3.87
N LEU A 150 7.46 2.40 -4.95
CA LEU A 150 6.20 1.84 -5.45
C LEU A 150 5.57 0.90 -4.42
N VAL A 151 6.38 0.05 -3.77
CA VAL A 151 5.90 -0.81 -2.67
C VAL A 151 5.27 0.02 -1.58
N VAL A 152 6.00 0.99 -1.03
CA VAL A 152 5.50 1.82 0.09
C VAL A 152 4.28 2.63 -0.32
N GLY A 153 4.26 3.20 -1.53
CA GLY A 153 3.08 3.91 -2.04
C GLY A 153 1.87 3.01 -2.19
N SER A 154 2.06 1.76 -2.63
CA SER A 154 0.98 0.78 -2.73
C SER A 154 0.46 0.32 -1.36
N THR A 155 1.32 0.23 -0.34
CA THR A 155 0.90 -0.14 1.03
C THR A 155 0.20 1.01 1.73
N GLU A 156 0.67 2.22 1.49
CA GLU A 156 0.11 3.45 2.04
C GLU A 156 -1.30 3.70 1.50
N SER A 157 -1.47 3.69 0.18
CA SER A 157 -2.79 3.79 -0.48
C SER A 157 -3.75 2.66 -0.10
N PHE A 158 -3.25 1.44 0.10
CA PHE A 158 -4.07 0.32 0.59
C PHE A 158 -4.56 0.56 2.04
N ASN A 159 -3.72 1.10 2.92
CA ASN A 159 -4.14 1.47 4.27
C ASN A 159 -5.21 2.57 4.28
N TRP A 160 -5.10 3.56 3.38
CA TRP A 160 -6.14 4.56 3.18
C TRP A 160 -7.49 3.94 2.77
N LEU A 161 -7.46 2.96 1.86
CA LEU A 161 -8.68 2.23 1.47
C LEU A 161 -9.26 1.41 2.62
N LEU A 162 -8.43 0.74 3.42
CA LEU A 162 -8.89 0.02 4.62
C LEU A 162 -9.49 0.97 5.66
N LEU A 163 -8.93 2.17 5.81
CA LEU A 163 -9.45 3.18 6.72
C LEU A 163 -10.83 3.68 6.29
N LEU A 164 -11.06 3.85 4.98
CA LEU A 164 -12.43 4.09 4.48
C LEU A 164 -13.36 2.89 4.71
N GLY A 165 -12.81 1.66 4.69
CA GLY A 165 -13.47 0.40 5.05
C GLY A 165 -14.29 0.49 6.32
N MET A 166 -13.75 1.22 7.29
CA MET A 166 -14.35 1.45 8.61
C MET A 166 -15.58 2.35 8.59
N PHE A 167 -15.67 3.28 7.63
CA PHE A 167 -16.69 4.33 7.63
C PHE A 167 -17.82 4.06 6.64
N SER A 168 -17.50 3.57 5.43
CA SER A 168 -18.49 3.43 4.36
C SER A 168 -18.27 2.19 3.50
N PHE A 169 -18.81 1.03 3.93
CA PHE A 169 -18.69 -0.25 3.21
C PHE A 169 -18.90 -0.20 1.69
N ASN A 170 -19.90 0.55 1.19
CA ASN A 170 -20.21 0.58 -0.24
C ASN A 170 -19.21 1.40 -1.07
N GLU A 171 -18.74 2.54 -0.55
CA GLU A 171 -17.84 3.45 -1.27
C GLU A 171 -16.46 2.82 -1.44
N VAL A 172 -16.07 1.98 -0.47
CA VAL A 172 -14.82 1.23 -0.43
C VAL A 172 -14.66 0.35 -1.66
N TYR A 173 -15.70 -0.38 -2.06
CA TYR A 173 -15.63 -1.24 -3.24
C TYR A 173 -15.46 -0.45 -4.54
N VAL A 174 -16.14 0.70 -4.67
CA VAL A 174 -16.01 1.57 -5.85
C VAL A 174 -14.59 2.16 -5.92
N LEU A 175 -14.08 2.69 -4.80
CA LEU A 175 -12.75 3.28 -4.74
C LEU A 175 -11.63 2.24 -4.85
N PHE A 176 -11.90 0.98 -4.48
CA PHE A 176 -10.97 -0.12 -4.74
C PHE A 176 -10.80 -0.41 -6.23
N PHE A 177 -11.88 -0.40 -7.03
CA PHE A 177 -11.75 -0.54 -8.49
C PHE A 177 -11.00 0.65 -9.11
N PHE A 178 -11.25 1.85 -8.61
CA PHE A 178 -10.48 3.04 -9.02
C PHE A 178 -8.99 2.88 -8.68
N TYR A 179 -8.67 2.44 -7.46
CA TYR A 179 -7.29 2.13 -7.05
C TYR A 179 -6.61 1.14 -8.00
N TYR A 180 -7.29 0.04 -8.34
CA TYR A 180 -6.76 -0.96 -9.25
C TYR A 180 -6.40 -0.34 -10.61
N PHE A 181 -7.30 0.48 -11.17
CA PHE A 181 -7.08 1.18 -12.42
C PHE A 181 -5.88 2.11 -12.34
N VAL A 182 -5.80 2.93 -11.29
CA VAL A 182 -4.67 3.86 -11.08
C VAL A 182 -3.33 3.11 -10.99
N MET A 183 -3.26 2.05 -10.17
CA MET A 183 -2.04 1.26 -10.01
C MET A 183 -1.64 0.57 -11.31
N PHE A 184 -2.61 0.16 -12.14
CA PHE A 184 -2.31 -0.37 -13.46
C PHE A 184 -1.55 0.64 -14.34
N PHE A 185 -2.01 1.90 -14.41
CA PHE A 185 -1.28 2.94 -15.15
C PHE A 185 0.09 3.23 -14.56
N VAL A 186 0.17 3.45 -13.24
CA VAL A 186 1.44 3.78 -12.56
C VAL A 186 2.50 2.71 -12.80
N ILE A 187 2.13 1.43 -12.67
CA ILE A 187 3.09 0.33 -12.83
C ILE A 187 3.45 0.12 -14.31
N SER A 188 2.47 0.22 -15.21
CA SER A 188 2.76 0.16 -16.66
C SER A 188 3.74 1.24 -17.08
N TYR A 189 3.61 2.45 -16.52
CA TYR A 189 4.51 3.56 -16.79
C TYR A 189 5.95 3.28 -16.36
N ILE A 190 6.14 2.73 -15.14
CA ILE A 190 7.48 2.44 -14.58
C ILE A 190 8.22 1.36 -15.37
N TYR A 191 7.53 0.29 -15.79
CA TYR A 191 8.19 -0.86 -16.40
C TYR A 191 8.29 -0.80 -17.92
N VAL A 192 7.44 -0.04 -18.60
CA VAL A 192 7.45 0.03 -20.07
C VAL A 192 8.44 1.06 -20.58
N PHE A 193 8.60 2.21 -19.91
CA PHE A 193 9.24 3.35 -20.55
C PHE A 193 10.74 3.53 -20.34
N GLY A 194 11.41 2.81 -19.42
CA GLY A 194 12.88 2.69 -19.36
C GLY A 194 13.73 3.98 -19.33
N CYS A 195 13.13 5.16 -19.34
CA CYS A 195 13.79 6.43 -19.57
C CYS A 195 14.00 7.18 -18.25
N SER A 196 15.25 7.55 -18.00
CA SER A 196 15.75 8.19 -16.78
C SER A 196 15.21 9.60 -16.50
N PHE A 197 14.72 10.31 -17.51
CA PHE A 197 14.17 11.67 -17.36
C PHE A 197 12.78 11.72 -16.70
N TYR A 198 12.10 10.57 -16.55
CA TYR A 198 10.77 10.45 -15.95
C TYR A 198 10.78 10.21 -14.43
N GLY A 199 11.95 10.28 -13.80
CA GLY A 199 12.11 10.02 -12.37
C GLY A 199 11.40 11.03 -11.47
N VAL A 200 11.44 12.32 -11.83
CA VAL A 200 10.85 13.39 -11.01
C VAL A 200 9.32 13.32 -11.07
N GLU A 201 8.72 13.15 -12.24
CA GLU A 201 7.25 13.05 -12.37
C GLU A 201 6.70 11.86 -11.57
N MET A 202 7.36 10.71 -11.63
CA MET A 202 6.96 9.54 -10.84
C MET A 202 7.11 9.77 -9.34
N LEU A 203 8.18 10.42 -8.95
CA LEU A 203 8.40 10.81 -7.56
C LEU A 203 7.32 11.79 -7.08
N MET A 204 6.83 12.70 -7.94
CA MET A 204 5.72 13.61 -7.65
C MET A 204 4.38 12.86 -7.52
N VAL A 205 4.16 11.81 -8.32
CA VAL A 205 3.00 10.92 -8.15
C VAL A 205 3.07 10.17 -6.81
N PHE A 206 4.24 9.66 -6.41
CA PHE A 206 4.38 8.94 -5.14
C PHE A 206 4.28 9.84 -3.91
N PHE A 207 4.75 11.09 -4.00
CA PHE A 207 4.59 12.07 -2.92
C PHE A 207 3.20 12.70 -2.83
N ASN A 208 2.23 12.22 -3.63
CA ASN A 208 0.83 12.68 -3.60
C ASN A 208 0.71 14.20 -3.79
N VAL A 209 1.47 14.74 -4.74
CA VAL A 209 1.42 16.16 -5.10
C VAL A 209 -0.01 16.53 -5.51
N PRO A 210 -0.52 17.72 -5.18
CA PRO A 210 -1.82 18.18 -5.67
C PRO A 210 -1.91 18.01 -7.20
N MET A 211 -3.05 17.51 -7.69
CA MET A 211 -3.31 17.10 -9.08
C MET A 211 -2.69 15.77 -9.53
N SER A 212 -1.95 15.05 -8.68
CA SER A 212 -1.54 13.67 -8.97
C SER A 212 -2.69 12.68 -8.79
N VAL A 213 -2.61 11.55 -9.48
CA VAL A 213 -3.68 10.52 -9.48
C VAL A 213 -3.88 9.90 -8.09
N THR A 214 -2.79 9.73 -7.34
CA THR A 214 -2.79 9.21 -5.95
C THR A 214 -3.38 10.20 -4.96
N PHE A 215 -3.17 11.50 -5.17
CA PHE A 215 -3.82 12.56 -4.39
C PHE A 215 -5.33 12.59 -4.60
N PHE A 216 -5.82 12.43 -5.83
CA PHE A 216 -7.26 12.37 -6.11
C PHE A 216 -7.95 11.23 -5.35
N LEU A 217 -7.32 10.06 -5.31
CA LEU A 217 -7.82 8.92 -4.55
C LEU A 217 -8.01 9.31 -3.08
N LYS A 218 -7.01 9.95 -2.46
CA LYS A 218 -7.03 10.36 -1.06
C LYS A 218 -8.07 11.43 -0.75
N VAL A 219 -8.20 12.42 -1.62
CA VAL A 219 -9.21 13.48 -1.48
C VAL A 219 -10.62 12.88 -1.56
N LEU A 220 -10.86 11.96 -2.49
CA LEU A 220 -12.14 11.26 -2.58
C LEU A 220 -12.42 10.43 -1.32
N LEU A 221 -11.40 9.76 -0.76
CA LEU A 221 -11.54 9.02 0.50
C LEU A 221 -11.86 9.93 1.69
N LEU A 222 -11.28 11.13 1.74
CA LEU A 222 -11.58 12.12 2.77
C LEU A 222 -13.02 12.62 2.65
N PHE A 223 -13.51 12.87 1.44
CA PHE A 223 -14.91 13.28 1.27
C PHE A 223 -15.91 12.19 1.71
N GLY A 224 -15.62 10.91 1.40
CA GLY A 224 -16.46 9.80 1.86
C GLY A 224 -16.47 9.62 3.38
N SER A 225 -15.32 9.86 4.03
CA SER A 225 -15.20 9.74 5.50
C SER A 225 -15.67 10.97 6.27
N GLY A 226 -15.75 12.16 5.65
CA GLY A 226 -15.99 13.43 6.36
C GLY A 226 -17.28 13.47 7.21
N LEU A 227 -18.32 12.74 6.81
CA LEU A 227 -19.60 12.72 7.54
C LEU A 227 -19.56 11.93 8.85
N TYR A 228 -18.66 10.96 8.98
CA TYR A 228 -18.69 9.97 10.09
C TYR A 228 -17.60 10.17 11.13
N VAL A 229 -16.54 10.89 10.80
CA VAL A 229 -15.25 10.76 11.48
C VAL A 229 -14.99 11.83 12.55
N GLY A 230 -15.78 12.91 12.59
CA GLY A 230 -15.72 13.91 13.66
C GLY A 230 -14.30 14.45 13.90
N VAL A 231 -13.79 14.33 15.13
CA VAL A 231 -12.44 14.82 15.50
C VAL A 231 -11.31 14.07 14.78
N TYR A 232 -11.48 12.78 14.50
CA TYR A 232 -10.48 11.98 13.79
C TYR A 232 -10.24 12.47 12.35
N TYR A 233 -11.18 13.25 11.80
CA TYR A 233 -11.06 13.82 10.47
C TYR A 233 -9.95 14.86 10.42
N PHE A 234 -9.78 15.64 11.49
CA PHE A 234 -8.67 16.59 11.61
C PHE A 234 -7.31 15.88 11.62
N PHE A 235 -7.23 14.70 12.24
CA PHE A 235 -6.00 13.91 12.24
C PHE A 235 -5.67 13.36 10.84
N LEU A 236 -6.67 12.92 10.09
CA LEU A 236 -6.50 12.49 8.69
C LEU A 236 -6.09 13.65 7.78
N LEU A 237 -6.65 14.84 7.98
CA LEU A 237 -6.23 16.04 7.27
C LEU A 237 -4.77 16.42 7.58
N LEU A 238 -4.35 16.30 8.84
CA LEU A 238 -2.95 16.54 9.23
C LEU A 238 -1.98 15.54 8.57
N LEU A 239 -2.38 14.29 8.38
CA LEU A 239 -1.58 13.32 7.64
C LEU A 239 -1.38 13.71 6.18
N MET A 240 -2.37 14.35 5.54
CA MET A 240 -2.23 14.85 4.17
C MET A 240 -1.22 16.00 4.08
N THR A 241 -1.21 16.91 5.06
CA THR A 241 -0.27 18.04 5.05
C THR A 241 1.16 17.58 5.27
N ILE A 242 1.40 16.55 6.10
CA ILE A 242 2.72 15.93 6.26
C ILE A 242 3.26 15.41 4.91
N MET A 243 2.39 14.92 4.03
CA MET A 243 2.81 14.48 2.70
C MET A 243 3.21 15.63 1.78
N ALA A 244 2.52 16.76 1.84
CA ALA A 244 2.93 17.96 1.11
C ALA A 244 4.30 18.52 1.58
N LEU A 245 4.71 18.26 2.83
CA LEU A 245 6.04 18.67 3.32
C LEU A 245 7.20 17.91 2.63
N SER A 246 6.97 16.67 2.21
CA SER A 246 7.96 15.89 1.44
C SER A 246 8.23 16.49 0.06
N PHE A 247 7.21 17.06 -0.57
CA PHE A 247 7.35 17.84 -1.80
C PHE A 247 8.14 19.13 -1.56
N GLY A 248 7.87 19.83 -0.46
CA GLY A 248 8.68 21.00 -0.05
C GLY A 248 10.16 20.65 0.11
N TYR A 249 10.48 19.46 0.63
CA TYR A 249 11.86 18.97 0.73
C TYR A 249 12.51 18.76 -0.64
N VAL A 250 11.79 18.17 -1.60
CA VAL A 250 12.29 17.96 -2.97
C VAL A 250 12.58 19.31 -3.64
N PHE A 251 11.68 20.29 -3.54
CA PHE A 251 11.91 21.63 -4.06
C PHE A 251 13.08 22.34 -3.36
N PHE A 252 13.24 22.15 -2.06
CA PHE A 252 14.39 22.67 -1.31
C PHE A 252 15.72 22.02 -1.76
N LEU A 253 15.74 20.70 -1.97
CA LEU A 253 16.93 20.02 -2.51
C LEU A 253 17.27 20.48 -3.93
N PHE A 254 16.27 20.64 -4.78
CA PHE A 254 16.48 21.16 -6.13
C PHE A 254 16.98 22.61 -6.11
N SER A 255 16.44 23.47 -5.25
CA SER A 255 16.90 24.86 -5.13
C SER A 255 18.29 24.98 -4.51
N MET A 256 18.67 24.05 -3.63
CA MET A 256 20.02 23.99 -3.05
C MET A 256 21.04 23.26 -3.93
N SER A 257 20.61 22.50 -4.94
CA SER A 257 21.51 21.78 -5.86
C SER A 257 22.45 22.70 -6.65
N SER A 258 22.07 23.96 -6.87
CA SER A 258 22.91 25.01 -7.47
C SER A 258 23.88 25.67 -6.49
N TYR A 259 23.66 25.52 -5.18
CA TYR A 259 24.48 26.11 -4.10
C TYR A 259 25.31 25.03 -3.41
N ASN A 260 26.05 24.26 -4.20
CA ASN A 260 26.92 23.20 -3.71
C ASN A 260 28.25 23.78 -3.17
N TYR A 261 28.18 24.46 -2.02
CA TYR A 261 29.37 24.78 -1.22
C TYR A 261 29.18 24.31 0.22
N GLY A 262 29.50 23.03 0.46
CA GLY A 262 30.20 22.63 1.68
C GLY A 262 29.41 22.18 2.91
N LEU A 263 28.08 22.05 2.88
CA LEU A 263 27.31 21.61 4.06
C LEU A 263 26.59 20.27 3.87
N LYS A 264 27.32 19.23 3.47
CA LYS A 264 26.80 17.86 3.26
C LYS A 264 26.24 17.15 4.51
N TYR A 265 26.32 17.74 5.71
CA TYR A 265 26.04 17.03 6.97
C TYR A 265 25.02 17.71 7.91
N TYR A 266 24.57 18.94 7.62
CA TYR A 266 23.62 19.65 8.50
C TYR A 266 22.15 19.60 8.01
N ASP A 267 21.89 19.01 6.84
CA ASP A 267 20.56 18.98 6.23
C ASP A 267 19.51 18.22 7.05
N TYR A 268 19.92 17.21 7.83
CA TYR A 268 18.98 16.40 8.61
C TYR A 268 18.46 17.09 9.88
N ILE A 269 19.29 17.88 10.58
CA ILE A 269 18.93 18.49 11.87
C ILE A 269 18.04 19.73 11.67
N VAL A 270 18.32 20.51 10.63
CA VAL A 270 17.49 21.67 10.25
C VAL A 270 16.08 21.21 9.83
N TYR A 271 15.96 20.03 9.21
CA TYR A 271 14.68 19.47 8.80
C TYR A 271 13.80 19.03 9.98
N VAL A 272 14.36 18.37 11.00
CA VAL A 272 13.61 17.99 12.20
C VAL A 272 13.11 19.24 12.95
N LEU A 273 13.91 20.30 13.00
CA LEU A 273 13.52 21.56 13.61
C LEU A 273 12.45 22.31 12.80
N PHE A 274 12.50 22.24 11.46
CA PHE A 274 11.46 22.81 10.61
C PHE A 274 10.11 22.10 10.80
N CYS A 275 10.09 20.76 10.88
CA CYS A 275 8.89 19.98 11.18
C CYS A 275 8.27 20.36 12.53
N ILE A 276 9.08 20.58 13.57
CA ILE A 276 8.62 21.03 14.89
C ILE A 276 8.07 22.47 14.83
N SER A 277 8.70 23.35 14.03
CA SER A 277 8.25 24.73 13.89
C SER A 277 6.90 24.86 13.16
N VAL A 278 6.63 24.05 12.14
CA VAL A 278 5.33 24.06 11.43
C VAL A 278 4.23 23.44 12.29
N LEU A 279 4.54 22.40 13.07
CA LEU A 279 3.61 21.83 14.05
C LEU A 279 3.29 22.80 15.20
N SER A 280 4.14 23.80 15.48
CA SER A 280 3.89 24.81 16.52
C SER A 280 2.90 25.92 16.09
N TYR A 281 2.55 25.98 14.80
CA TYR A 281 1.60 26.96 14.25
C TYR A 281 0.17 26.38 14.07
N PHE A 282 -0.02 25.08 14.31
CA PHE A 282 -1.32 24.40 14.36
C PHE A 282 -1.66 24.01 15.80
#